data_AF-A0A9D4XCI5-F1
#
_entry.id   AF-A0A9D4XCI5-F1
#
_cell.length_a   1.000
_cell.length_b   1.000
_cell.length_c   1.000
_cell.angle_alpha   90.00
_cell.angle_beta   90.00
_cell.angle_gamma   90.00
#
_symmetry.space_group_name_H-M   'P 1'
#
loop_
_entity.id
_entity.type
_entity.pdbx_description
1 polymer ?
#
loop_
_entity_poly.entity_id
_entity_poly.type
_entity_poly.pdbx_seq_one_letter_code
_entity_poly.pdbx_strand_id
1 'polypeptide(L)'
;MDILYSLLVSNKRKKSNKTILFIDIYDMFLMVTGFMNYGQQTLRAARYIGQSFMIILSHANRLPITIQYPYEKLITSERFRGRIHFEFDKCIACEVCVRVCPIHFPVVDW
;
A
#
# COMPACT_ATOMS: atom_id res chain seq x y z
N MET A 1 -46.64 -45.39 45.78
CA MET A 1 -45.55 -45.42 44.78
C MET A 1 -45.17 -44.00 44.32
N ASP A 2 -45.49 -42.98 45.13
CA ASP A 2 -45.61 -41.59 44.66
C ASP A 2 -44.42 -40.71 45.08
N ILE A 3 -43.72 -41.09 46.16
CA ILE A 3 -42.55 -40.38 46.68
C ILE A 3 -41.32 -40.61 45.78
N LEU A 4 -41.17 -41.82 45.24
CA LEU A 4 -40.05 -42.18 44.36
C LEU A 4 -40.14 -41.48 43.00
N TYR A 5 -41.36 -41.33 42.45
CA TYR A 5 -41.59 -40.62 41.18
C TYR A 5 -41.33 -39.11 41.32
N SER A 6 -41.69 -38.52 42.45
CA SER A 6 -41.44 -37.11 42.79
C SER A 6 -39.95 -36.80 42.92
N LEU A 7 -39.18 -37.69 43.57
CA LEU A 7 -37.71 -37.57 43.69
C LEU A 7 -36.99 -37.74 42.35
N LEU A 8 -37.44 -38.66 41.48
CA LEU A 8 -36.88 -38.82 40.13
C LEU A 8 -37.16 -37.63 39.22
N VAL A 9 -38.35 -37.03 39.28
CA VAL A 9 -38.69 -35.80 38.54
C VAL A 9 -37.90 -34.60 39.05
N SER A 10 -37.68 -34.49 40.36
CA SER A 10 -36.84 -33.43 40.95
C SER A 10 -35.37 -33.59 40.58
N ASN A 11 -34.86 -34.84 40.53
CA ASN A 11 -33.48 -35.13 40.12
C ASN A 11 -33.28 -34.99 38.59
N LYS A 12 -34.27 -35.33 37.75
CA LYS A 12 -34.25 -35.04 36.30
C LYS A 12 -34.34 -33.55 36.00
N ARG A 13 -35.17 -32.77 36.70
CA ARG A 13 -35.19 -31.29 36.59
C ARG A 13 -33.88 -30.67 37.07
N LYS A 14 -33.31 -31.15 38.18
CA LYS A 14 -32.02 -30.68 38.70
C LYS A 14 -30.85 -31.07 37.79
N LYS A 15 -30.90 -32.24 37.14
CA LYS A 15 -29.92 -32.67 36.12
C LYS A 15 -30.08 -31.88 34.83
N SER A 16 -31.30 -31.68 34.31
CA SER A 16 -31.60 -30.83 33.15
C SER A 16 -31.11 -29.38 33.36
N ASN A 17 -31.46 -28.76 34.49
CA ASN A 17 -31.04 -27.40 34.83
C ASN A 17 -29.52 -27.28 35.02
N LYS A 18 -28.87 -28.32 35.58
CA LYS A 18 -27.41 -28.35 35.76
C LYS A 18 -26.65 -28.56 34.44
N THR A 19 -27.27 -29.18 33.43
CA THR A 19 -26.67 -29.35 32.09
C THR A 19 -26.81 -28.07 31.26
N ILE A 20 -27.94 -27.37 31.36
CA ILE A 20 -28.19 -26.07 30.70
C ILE A 20 -27.23 -24.98 31.22
N LEU A 21 -27.10 -24.85 32.55
CA LEU A 21 -26.13 -23.93 33.18
C LEU A 21 -24.68 -24.20 32.78
N PHE A 22 -24.35 -25.45 32.46
CA PHE A 22 -23.02 -25.83 31.98
C PHE A 22 -22.85 -25.33 30.54
N ILE A 23 -23.81 -25.60 29.63
CA ILE A 23 -23.78 -25.15 28.24
C ILE A 23 -23.64 -23.63 28.13
N ASP A 24 -24.41 -22.86 28.91
CA ASP A 24 -24.32 -21.39 28.92
C ASP A 24 -22.93 -20.88 29.33
N ILE A 25 -22.23 -21.58 30.24
CA ILE A 25 -20.85 -21.22 30.66
C ILE A 25 -19.84 -21.51 29.55
N TYR A 26 -19.98 -22.63 28.82
CA TYR A 26 -19.09 -22.95 27.71
C TYR A 26 -19.32 -22.04 26.49
N ASP A 27 -20.58 -21.67 26.22
CA ASP A 27 -20.93 -20.76 25.13
C ASP A 27 -20.46 -19.33 25.43
N MET A 28 -20.60 -18.89 26.67
CA MET A 28 -20.03 -17.62 27.15
C MET A 28 -18.50 -17.61 27.03
N PHE A 29 -17.82 -18.72 27.38
CA PHE A 29 -16.36 -18.84 27.23
C PHE A 29 -15.91 -18.81 25.76
N LEU A 30 -16.66 -19.46 24.87
CA LEU A 30 -16.41 -19.44 23.42
C LEU A 30 -16.54 -18.02 22.84
N MET A 31 -17.57 -17.28 23.27
CA MET A 31 -17.77 -15.89 22.85
C MET A 31 -16.65 -14.95 23.35
N VAL A 32 -16.16 -15.15 24.58
CA VAL A 32 -15.06 -14.37 25.16
C VAL A 32 -13.74 -14.60 24.42
N THR A 33 -13.43 -15.84 24.04
CA THR A 33 -12.21 -16.15 23.26
C THR A 33 -12.28 -15.60 21.84
N GLY A 34 -13.45 -15.59 21.20
CA GLY A 34 -13.67 -14.95 19.90
C GLY A 34 -13.45 -13.43 19.94
N PHE A 35 -13.98 -12.75 20.96
CA PHE A 35 -13.80 -11.31 21.18
C PHE A 35 -12.32 -10.93 21.36
N MET A 36 -11.59 -11.70 22.18
CA MET A 36 -10.15 -11.53 22.39
C MET A 36 -9.34 -11.61 21.09
N ASN A 37 -9.62 -12.61 20.25
CA ASN A 37 -8.91 -12.83 18.98
C ASN A 37 -9.18 -11.70 17.97
N TYR A 38 -10.40 -11.17 17.93
CA TYR A 38 -10.76 -10.02 17.09
C TYR A 38 -10.10 -8.71 17.57
N GLY A 39 -10.05 -8.50 18.90
CA GLY A 39 -9.34 -7.38 19.50
C GLY A 39 -7.84 -7.40 19.18
N GLN A 40 -7.20 -8.57 19.24
CA GLN A 40 -5.80 -8.74 18.86
C GLN A 40 -5.53 -8.41 17.38
N GLN A 41 -6.43 -8.82 16.47
CA GLN A 41 -6.31 -8.49 15.04
C GLN A 41 -6.45 -6.99 14.78
N THR A 42 -7.42 -6.35 15.43
CA THR A 42 -7.67 -4.91 15.30
C THR A 42 -6.47 -4.09 15.77
N LEU A 43 -5.84 -4.47 16.89
CA LEU A 43 -4.63 -3.81 17.40
C LEU A 43 -3.41 -3.98 16.50
N ARG A 44 -3.26 -5.15 15.86
CA ARG A 44 -2.17 -5.37 14.87
C ARG A 44 -2.36 -4.47 13.66
N ALA A 45 -3.57 -4.42 13.10
CA ALA A 45 -3.89 -3.54 11.98
C ALA A 45 -3.66 -2.06 12.33
N ALA A 46 -4.13 -1.62 13.50
CA ALA A 46 -3.93 -0.26 13.98
C ALA A 46 -2.45 0.12 14.12
N ARG A 47 -1.59 -0.81 14.58
CA ARG A 47 -0.13 -0.57 14.66
C ARG A 47 0.50 -0.35 13.29
N TYR A 48 0.16 -1.18 12.29
CA TYR A 48 0.70 -1.01 10.94
C TYR A 48 0.25 0.31 10.31
N ILE A 49 -1.02 0.67 10.47
CA ILE A 49 -1.57 1.96 9.99
C ILE A 49 -0.87 3.12 10.68
N GLY A 50 -0.66 3.04 12.01
CA GLY A 50 0.06 4.05 12.77
C GLY A 50 1.50 4.22 12.31
N GLN A 51 2.20 3.13 12.02
CA GLN A 51 3.56 3.17 11.46
C GLN A 51 3.60 3.90 10.11
N SER A 52 2.67 3.60 9.20
CA SER A 52 2.57 4.28 7.90
C SER A 52 2.28 5.77 8.03
N PHE A 53 1.35 6.12 8.91
CA PHE A 53 0.98 7.53 9.14
C PHE A 53 2.16 8.35 9.67
N MET A 54 2.95 7.80 10.59
CA MET A 54 4.13 8.47 11.13
C MET A 54 5.18 8.78 10.05
N ILE A 55 5.36 7.89 9.08
CA ILE A 55 6.29 8.09 7.96
C ILE A 55 5.77 9.20 7.04
N ILE A 56 4.50 9.17 6.67
CA ILE A 56 3.88 10.19 5.80
C ILE A 56 3.96 11.57 6.46
N LEU A 57 3.71 11.65 7.77
CA LEU A 57 3.83 12.89 8.53
C LEU A 57 5.27 13.44 8.51
N SER A 58 6.29 12.57 8.55
CA SER A 58 7.70 12.97 8.40
C SER A 58 7.99 13.58 7.02
N HIS A 59 7.31 13.14 5.96
CA HIS A 59 7.46 13.71 4.62
C HIS A 59 6.83 15.10 4.47
N ALA A 60 5.79 15.42 5.24
CA ALA A 60 5.16 16.74 5.21
C ALA A 60 6.09 17.87 5.68
N ASN A 61 7.10 17.55 6.51
CA ASN A 61 8.10 18.51 6.97
C ASN A 61 9.29 18.68 6.01
N ARG A 62 9.33 17.96 4.89
CA ARG A 62 10.41 18.09 3.89
C ARG A 62 10.03 19.15 2.87
N LEU A 63 11.03 19.91 2.42
CA LEU A 63 10.88 20.88 1.33
C LEU A 63 10.60 20.16 0.00
N PRO A 64 9.75 20.73 -0.88
CA PRO A 64 9.52 20.16 -2.20
C PRO A 64 10.79 20.23 -3.06
N ILE A 65 11.11 19.14 -3.75
CA ILE A 65 12.25 19.05 -4.69
C ILE A 65 11.92 19.56 -6.11
N THR A 66 10.70 20.04 -6.31
CA THR A 66 10.21 20.50 -7.61
C THR A 66 10.90 21.81 -8.02
N ILE A 67 11.23 21.92 -9.31
CA ILE A 67 11.79 23.14 -9.90
C ILE A 67 10.67 23.88 -10.63
N GLN A 68 10.55 25.18 -10.41
CA GLN A 68 9.43 25.97 -10.92
C GLN A 68 9.63 26.37 -12.38
N TYR A 69 9.28 25.50 -13.33
CA TYR A 69 9.23 25.88 -14.74
C TYR A 69 8.05 26.85 -15.00
N PRO A 70 8.21 27.93 -15.79
CA PRO A 70 9.35 28.33 -16.61
C PRO A 70 10.34 29.30 -15.93
N TYR A 71 10.10 29.68 -14.67
CA TYR A 71 10.86 30.71 -13.96
C TYR A 71 12.26 30.23 -13.56
N GLU A 72 12.38 28.97 -13.16
CA GLU A 72 13.63 28.31 -12.80
C GLU A 72 13.98 27.25 -13.86
N LYS A 73 15.22 27.32 -14.37
CA LYS A 73 15.74 26.37 -15.36
C LYS A 73 16.74 25.42 -14.71
N LEU A 74 16.64 24.14 -15.05
CA LEU A 74 17.63 23.12 -14.71
C LEU A 74 18.95 23.41 -15.42
N ILE A 75 20.06 23.26 -14.70
CA ILE A 75 21.40 23.24 -15.30
C ILE A 75 21.57 21.99 -16.16
N THR A 76 21.80 22.16 -17.46
CA THR A 76 22.10 21.05 -18.36
C THR A 76 23.57 20.63 -18.23
N SER A 77 23.86 19.35 -18.45
CA SER A 77 25.24 18.86 -18.50
C SER A 77 25.99 19.43 -19.70
N GLU A 78 27.32 19.50 -19.62
CA GLU A 78 28.19 20.00 -20.70
C GLU A 78 28.02 19.23 -22.02
N ARG A 79 27.65 17.95 -21.95
CA ARG A 79 27.44 17.06 -23.11
C ARG A 79 25.96 16.87 -23.45
N PHE A 80 25.07 17.73 -22.96
CA PHE A 80 23.66 17.66 -23.29
C PHE A 80 23.44 17.90 -24.79
N ARG A 81 22.79 16.94 -25.46
CA ARG A 81 22.48 17.04 -26.90
C ARG A 81 21.17 17.80 -27.07
N GLY A 82 21.27 19.11 -27.28
CA GLY A 82 20.15 19.99 -27.58
C GLY A 82 19.85 20.06 -29.07
N ARG A 83 19.55 21.27 -29.56
CA ARG A 83 19.39 21.52 -31.00
C ARG A 83 20.75 21.52 -31.69
N ILE A 84 20.81 20.93 -32.88
CA ILE A 84 22.01 20.91 -33.72
C ILE A 84 22.25 22.32 -34.25
N HIS A 85 23.45 22.84 -34.06
CA HIS A 85 23.90 24.08 -34.69
C HIS A 85 24.61 23.74 -36.00
N PHE A 86 24.28 24.45 -37.09
CA PHE A 86 24.84 24.22 -38.40
C PHE A 86 25.58 25.47 -38.90
N GLU A 87 26.82 25.28 -39.35
CA GLU A 87 27.66 26.34 -39.92
C GLU A 87 27.89 26.04 -41.39
N PHE A 88 27.36 26.89 -42.28
CA PHE A 88 27.36 26.66 -43.72
C PHE A 88 28.78 26.68 -44.32
N ASP A 89 29.63 27.61 -43.90
CA ASP A 89 30.99 27.80 -44.45
C ASP A 89 31.92 26.61 -44.20
N LYS A 90 31.61 25.75 -43.23
CA LYS A 90 32.38 24.53 -42.92
C LYS A 90 31.87 23.29 -43.63
N CYS A 91 30.67 23.35 -44.23
CA CYS A 91 30.08 22.21 -44.91
C CYS A 91 30.69 22.06 -46.32
N ILE A 92 31.07 20.84 -46.68
CA ILE A 92 31.65 20.51 -48.00
C ILE A 92 30.75 19.56 -48.82
N ALA A 93 29.47 19.45 -48.45
CA ALA A 93 28.50 18.56 -49.09
C ALA A 93 28.97 17.08 -49.19
N CYS A 94 29.55 16.55 -48.12
CA CYS A 94 30.05 15.17 -48.09
C CYS A 94 28.99 14.08 -47.82
N GLU A 95 27.74 14.47 -47.52
CA GLU A 95 26.59 13.59 -47.23
C GLU A 95 26.76 12.61 -46.05
N VAL A 96 27.84 12.72 -45.27
CA VAL A 96 28.10 11.86 -44.10
C VAL A 96 26.98 11.99 -43.06
N CYS A 97 26.46 13.20 -42.87
CA CYS A 97 25.35 13.45 -41.95
C CYS A 97 24.10 12.63 -42.32
N VAL A 98 23.84 12.43 -43.62
CA VAL A 98 22.69 11.65 -44.12
C VAL A 98 22.92 10.16 -43.89
N ARG A 99 24.10 9.66 -44.26
CA ARG A 99 24.47 8.22 -44.16
C ARG A 99 24.53 7.72 -42.72
N VAL A 100 24.98 8.55 -41.77
CA VAL A 100 25.10 8.18 -40.35
C VAL A 100 23.78 8.34 -39.61
N CYS A 101 22.89 9.22 -40.08
CA CYS A 101 21.59 9.42 -39.45
C CYS A 101 20.73 8.15 -39.61
N PRO A 102 20.21 7.56 -38.52
CA PRO A 102 19.40 6.33 -38.60
C PRO A 102 18.15 6.46 -39.49
N ILE A 103 17.66 7.69 -39.68
CA ILE A 103 16.46 8.01 -40.45
C ILE A 103 16.75 8.85 -41.70
N HIS A 104 18.02 9.09 -42.05
CA HIS A 104 18.41 9.94 -43.18
C HIS A 104 17.71 11.32 -43.18
N PHE A 105 17.61 11.97 -42.01
CA PHE A 105 16.87 13.23 -41.83
C PHE A 105 17.45 14.45 -42.55
N PRO A 106 18.76 14.76 -42.46
CA PRO A 106 19.28 15.97 -43.09
C PRO A 106 19.22 15.84 -44.60
N VAL A 107 18.70 16.87 -45.27
CA VAL A 107 18.73 17.00 -46.73
C VAL A 107 19.93 17.87 -47.09
N VAL A 108 20.79 17.38 -47.98
CA VAL A 108 22.00 18.08 -48.42
C VAL A 108 21.84 18.38 -49.90
N ASP A 109 21.43 19.61 -50.20
CA ASP A 109 21.35 20.14 -51.56
C ASP A 109 22.30 21.34 -51.63
N TRP A 110 23.19 21.37 -52.65
CA TRP A 110 24.20 22.42 -52.83
C TRP A 110 23.78 23.49 -53.84
#